data_AF-A0AA39MET7-F1
#
_entry.id   AF-A0AA39MET7-F1
#
_cell.length_a   1.000
_cell.length_b   1.000
_cell.length_c   1.000
_cell.angle_alpha   90.00
_cell.angle_beta   90.00
_cell.angle_gamma   90.00
#
_symmetry.space_group_name_H-M   'P 1'
#
loop_
_entity.id
_entity.type
_entity.pdbx_description
1 polymer ?
#
loop_
_entity_poly.entity_id
_entity_poly.type
_entity_poly.pdbx_seq_one_letter_code
_entity_poly.pdbx_strand_id
1 'polypeptide(L)'
;MLSKHTLSVHAAFFDVNFEQCGGHLDWLASIMHRCLAYQSLYRINWGSGHSPFVEEEVPRDDGDHRINLKVPKTTWAFHPHHIIEIHFFQKLRTRPFIRREYRQALSDILQAVRTGNENITVGDQDEPESEENLGIGEEEHTDQMSLDTPAGAKRFREEMLDVQADVRERKKQRLQDTGTTFDVDNQVENIDRTDEQAPAEYPNPFQGVESTPKVKGFIITGHPGIGKSIFLYYVLVLRLQASKPTILVTHPDKVTVFLRHGVYSILMTDFEEVIPAIPTTAWCLVDTNESLETVPAPISGTPFFILQAALPKRKHLQWANKTIGILQYVMKPFSLSELIIGYENPISSSTSLSDFDPIRRDRSLDVSETPSEKSLQEYYRQYTPSARFAYQHAGNLDKYTNFVRSLFGQLTVDRMEKLVGAFPLNVDSAGEQILYHILTVTVEAGGQRSVPKIDISSHHLRQLIIEQLQPSYASVGATAPARCCVLGFNLRELLATAVRSG
;
A
#
# COMPACT_ATOMS: atom_id res chain seq x y z
N MET A 1 -8.29 19.95 -50.13
CA MET A 1 -9.58 19.54 -49.51
C MET A 1 -9.34 18.30 -48.68
N LEU A 2 -8.87 18.47 -47.43
CA LEU A 2 -8.90 17.37 -46.45
C LEU A 2 -10.36 17.12 -46.09
N SER A 3 -10.76 15.85 -46.17
CA SER A 3 -12.13 15.40 -46.03
C SER A 3 -12.73 15.80 -44.69
N LYS A 4 -13.98 16.29 -44.70
CA LYS A 4 -14.82 16.58 -43.52
C LYS A 4 -14.89 15.41 -42.52
N HIS A 5 -14.56 14.19 -42.95
CA HIS A 5 -14.47 13.02 -42.07
C HIS A 5 -13.30 13.07 -41.07
N THR A 6 -12.13 13.62 -41.42
CA THR A 6 -10.99 13.71 -40.48
C THR A 6 -11.26 14.74 -39.38
N LEU A 7 -11.95 15.83 -39.75
CA LEU A 7 -12.39 16.90 -38.84
C LEU A 7 -13.50 16.44 -37.89
N SER A 8 -14.45 15.62 -38.36
CA SER A 8 -15.48 15.00 -37.50
C SER A 8 -14.88 14.05 -36.47
N VAL A 9 -13.78 13.36 -36.80
CA VAL A 9 -13.07 12.48 -35.87
C VAL A 9 -12.27 13.31 -34.85
N HIS A 10 -11.73 14.49 -35.21
CA HIS A 10 -10.96 15.35 -34.31
C HIS A 10 -11.83 16.24 -33.40
N ALA A 11 -12.98 16.72 -33.86
CA ALA A 11 -13.90 17.51 -33.04
C ALA A 11 -14.58 16.67 -31.95
N ALA A 12 -14.71 15.35 -32.16
CA ALA A 12 -15.20 14.42 -31.15
C ALA A 12 -14.19 14.16 -30.01
N PHE A 13 -12.93 14.64 -30.06
CA PHE A 13 -11.92 14.42 -29.01
C PHE A 13 -12.07 15.35 -27.80
N PHE A 14 -12.77 16.47 -27.92
CA PHE A 14 -12.84 17.50 -26.88
C PHE A 14 -14.30 17.79 -26.55
N ASP A 15 -14.80 17.17 -25.47
CA ASP A 15 -16.05 17.61 -24.86
C ASP A 15 -15.82 18.99 -24.23
N VAL A 16 -16.58 19.99 -24.70
CA VAL A 16 -16.77 21.38 -24.22
C VAL A 16 -16.13 22.50 -25.09
N ASN A 17 -17.03 23.33 -25.65
CA ASN A 17 -16.87 24.71 -26.18
C ASN A 17 -15.62 25.04 -27.03
N PHE A 18 -15.28 24.21 -28.00
CA PHE A 18 -14.16 24.45 -28.92
C PHE A 18 -14.49 25.32 -30.16
N GLU A 19 -15.67 25.95 -30.23
CA GLU A 19 -16.05 26.81 -31.37
C GLU A 19 -15.14 28.04 -31.54
N GLN A 20 -14.30 28.38 -30.55
CA GLN A 20 -13.37 29.52 -30.60
C GLN A 20 -11.96 29.18 -31.13
N CYS A 21 -11.59 27.91 -31.32
CA CYS A 21 -10.22 27.50 -31.69
C CYS A 21 -10.10 27.00 -33.14
N GLY A 22 -10.76 27.68 -34.09
CA GLY A 22 -10.65 27.39 -35.53
C GLY A 22 -9.21 27.54 -36.03
N GLY A 23 -8.49 26.42 -36.12
CA GLY A 23 -7.08 26.34 -36.55
C GLY A 23 -6.16 25.57 -35.61
N HIS A 24 -6.59 25.31 -34.37
CA HIS A 24 -5.73 24.73 -33.31
C HIS A 24 -5.82 23.19 -33.19
N LEU A 25 -6.81 22.57 -33.82
CA LEU A 25 -7.07 21.12 -33.67
C LEU A 25 -6.01 20.24 -34.33
N ASP A 26 -5.59 20.59 -35.55
CA ASP A 26 -4.53 19.85 -36.25
C ASP A 26 -3.19 19.94 -35.50
N TRP A 27 -2.95 21.10 -34.88
CA TRP A 27 -1.78 21.32 -34.04
C TRP A 27 -1.86 20.54 -32.72
N LEU A 28 -2.99 20.57 -32.00
CA LEU A 28 -3.19 19.75 -30.79
C LEU A 28 -3.03 18.26 -31.07
N ALA A 29 -3.57 17.79 -32.20
CA ALA A 29 -3.40 16.40 -32.62
C ALA A 29 -1.94 16.06 -32.94
N SER A 30 -1.14 17.04 -33.36
CA SER A 30 0.29 16.85 -33.62
C SER A 30 1.13 16.69 -32.35
N ILE A 31 0.68 17.19 -31.19
CA ILE A 31 1.42 17.13 -29.92
C ILE A 31 0.82 16.15 -28.88
N MET A 32 -0.46 15.80 -29.01
CA MET A 32 -1.14 14.83 -28.14
C MET A 32 -1.01 13.41 -28.69
N HIS A 33 0.16 12.81 -28.53
CA HIS A 33 0.40 11.44 -29.01
C HIS A 33 -0.28 10.40 -28.10
N ARG A 34 -0.87 9.34 -28.67
CA ARG A 34 -1.43 8.25 -27.87
C ARG A 34 -0.35 7.58 -27.01
N CYS A 35 -0.64 7.38 -25.73
CA CYS A 35 0.29 6.74 -24.81
C CYS A 35 0.06 5.22 -24.74
N LEU A 36 0.85 4.45 -25.50
CA LEU A 36 0.73 2.99 -25.51
C LEU A 36 1.04 2.36 -24.13
N ALA A 37 1.95 2.95 -23.36
CA ALA A 37 2.38 2.43 -22.06
C ALA A 37 1.27 2.40 -20.99
N TYR A 38 0.22 3.21 -21.14
CA TYR A 38 -0.91 3.26 -20.22
C TYR A 38 -2.22 2.84 -20.90
N GLN A 39 -2.16 2.30 -22.12
CA GLN A 39 -3.36 2.04 -22.91
C GLN A 39 -4.23 0.95 -22.31
N SER A 40 -3.70 -0.19 -21.85
CA SER A 40 -4.58 -1.20 -21.26
C SER A 40 -5.04 -0.82 -19.87
N LEU A 41 -4.20 -0.14 -19.06
CA LEU A 41 -4.67 0.45 -17.81
C LEU A 41 -5.88 1.36 -18.05
N TYR A 42 -5.80 2.23 -19.05
CA TYR A 42 -6.93 3.06 -19.43
C TYR A 42 -8.14 2.22 -19.87
N ARG A 43 -7.97 1.27 -20.79
CA ARG A 43 -9.08 0.46 -21.33
C ARG A 43 -9.77 -0.40 -20.27
N ILE A 44 -9.02 -0.91 -19.30
CA ILE A 44 -9.55 -1.78 -18.25
C ILE A 44 -10.34 -0.96 -17.22
N ASN A 45 -9.88 0.26 -16.91
CA ASN A 45 -10.41 1.04 -15.80
C ASN A 45 -11.39 2.13 -16.23
N TRP A 46 -11.26 2.72 -17.42
CA TRP A 46 -12.05 3.91 -17.75
C TRP A 46 -13.54 3.62 -17.81
N GLY A 47 -14.30 4.13 -16.83
CA GLY A 47 -15.74 3.90 -16.72
C GLY A 47 -16.12 2.43 -16.52
N SER A 48 -15.21 1.59 -16.03
CA SER A 48 -15.49 0.19 -15.80
C SER A 48 -16.45 0.02 -14.63
N GLY A 49 -17.47 -0.84 -14.80
CA GLY A 49 -18.30 -1.33 -13.70
C GLY A 49 -17.59 -2.36 -12.81
N HIS A 50 -16.41 -2.84 -13.23
CA HIS A 50 -15.61 -3.78 -12.44
C HIS A 50 -14.67 -3.02 -11.49
N SER A 51 -14.52 -3.57 -10.29
CA SER A 51 -13.57 -3.09 -9.29
C SER A 51 -12.12 -3.24 -9.81
N PRO A 52 -11.26 -2.21 -9.69
CA PRO A 52 -9.83 -2.32 -10.00
C PRO A 52 -9.04 -3.11 -8.95
N PHE A 53 -9.73 -3.52 -7.88
CA PHE A 53 -9.18 -4.26 -6.77
C PHE A 53 -9.93 -5.58 -6.58
N VAL A 54 -9.20 -6.59 -6.15
CA VAL A 54 -9.74 -7.90 -5.77
C VAL A 54 -9.61 -8.07 -4.26
N GLU A 55 -10.65 -8.60 -3.63
CA GLU A 55 -10.56 -9.06 -2.25
C GLU A 55 -10.03 -10.49 -2.24
N GLU A 56 -9.05 -10.76 -1.40
CA GLU A 56 -8.37 -12.05 -1.32
C GLU A 56 -7.98 -12.36 0.12
N GLU A 57 -7.78 -13.65 0.39
CA GLU A 57 -7.26 -14.08 1.68
C GLU A 57 -5.81 -13.64 1.87
N VAL A 58 -5.49 -13.18 3.08
CA VAL A 58 -4.14 -12.82 3.44
C VAL A 58 -3.33 -14.10 3.63
N PRO A 59 -2.29 -14.35 2.81
CA PRO A 59 -1.43 -15.51 3.01
C PRO A 59 -0.71 -15.36 4.36
N ARG A 60 -0.71 -16.44 5.14
CA ARG A 60 -0.02 -16.51 6.43
C ARG A 60 1.00 -17.64 6.40
N ASP A 61 2.07 -17.47 7.13
CA ASP A 61 3.03 -18.55 7.36
C ASP A 61 2.42 -19.63 8.27
N ASP A 62 2.94 -20.86 8.11
CA ASP A 62 2.57 -22.00 8.92
C ASP A 62 3.63 -22.35 9.97
N GLY A 63 3.22 -23.13 10.96
CA GLY A 63 4.10 -23.72 11.97
C GLY A 63 4.96 -22.69 12.70
N ASP A 64 6.26 -22.98 12.80
CA ASP A 64 7.22 -22.15 13.53
C ASP A 64 7.53 -20.81 12.85
N HIS A 65 7.07 -20.51 11.64
CA HIS A 65 7.32 -19.23 11.01
C HIS A 65 6.22 -18.21 11.26
N ARG A 66 5.03 -18.67 11.66
CA ARG A 66 3.87 -17.84 12.00
C ARG A 66 4.11 -17.06 13.29
N ILE A 67 3.67 -15.80 13.31
CA ILE A 67 3.66 -15.00 14.54
C ILE A 67 2.26 -14.84 15.11
N ASN A 68 2.18 -14.72 16.43
CA ASN A 68 0.94 -14.36 17.13
C ASN A 68 0.71 -12.84 17.00
N LEU A 69 0.12 -12.45 15.88
CA LEU A 69 -0.29 -11.08 15.58
C LEU A 69 -1.66 -11.11 14.91
N LYS A 70 -2.53 -10.20 15.34
CA LYS A 70 -3.83 -9.99 14.71
C LYS A 70 -3.60 -9.34 13.32
N VAL A 71 -4.05 -10.05 12.29
CA VAL A 71 -3.98 -9.65 10.88
C VAL A 71 -5.35 -9.97 10.28
N PRO A 72 -5.93 -9.07 9.49
CA PRO A 72 -7.17 -9.33 8.76
C PRO A 72 -7.13 -10.66 7.99
N LYS A 73 -8.27 -11.35 7.93
CA LYS A 73 -8.41 -12.58 7.12
C LYS A 73 -8.31 -12.28 5.63
N THR A 74 -8.87 -11.14 5.20
CA THR A 74 -8.86 -10.69 3.82
C THR A 74 -8.20 -9.32 3.68
N THR A 75 -7.70 -9.06 2.47
CA THR A 75 -7.21 -7.76 2.05
C THR A 75 -7.69 -7.43 0.66
N TRP A 76 -7.74 -6.14 0.36
CA TRP A 76 -7.90 -5.67 -1.01
C TRP A 76 -6.54 -5.54 -1.67
N ALA A 77 -6.38 -6.04 -2.88
CA ALA A 77 -5.18 -5.92 -3.67
C ALA A 77 -5.47 -5.38 -5.07
N PHE A 78 -4.45 -4.76 -5.69
CA PHE A 78 -4.55 -4.39 -7.09
C PHE A 78 -4.82 -5.64 -7.92
N HIS A 79 -5.77 -5.57 -8.84
CA HIS A 79 -6.10 -6.71 -9.68
C HIS A 79 -4.90 -7.04 -10.60
N PRO A 80 -4.51 -8.32 -10.78
CA PRO A 80 -3.29 -8.71 -11.52
C PRO A 80 -3.15 -8.07 -12.90
N HIS A 81 -4.22 -8.05 -13.71
CA HIS A 81 -4.23 -7.40 -15.02
C HIS A 81 -3.91 -5.88 -15.02
N HIS A 82 -4.10 -5.18 -13.90
CA HIS A 82 -3.80 -3.75 -13.78
C HIS A 82 -2.31 -3.50 -13.52
N ILE A 83 -1.61 -4.51 -13.02
CA ILE A 83 -0.20 -4.44 -12.59
C ILE A 83 0.76 -4.76 -13.73
N ILE A 84 0.38 -5.70 -14.60
CA ILE A 84 1.28 -6.29 -15.61
C ILE A 84 1.86 -5.24 -16.56
N GLU A 85 1.14 -4.16 -16.86
CA GLU A 85 1.57 -3.19 -17.88
C GLU A 85 2.30 -1.96 -17.35
N ILE A 86 2.16 -1.64 -16.06
CA ILE A 86 2.87 -0.50 -15.52
C ILE A 86 4.27 -0.93 -15.14
N HIS A 87 5.27 -0.43 -15.88
CA HIS A 87 6.68 -0.70 -15.60
C HIS A 87 7.10 -0.43 -14.14
N PHE A 88 6.45 0.55 -13.50
CA PHE A 88 6.62 0.80 -12.07
C PHE A 88 6.25 -0.42 -11.21
N PHE A 89 5.10 -1.04 -11.45
CA PHE A 89 4.66 -2.21 -10.69
C PHE A 89 5.46 -3.48 -11.03
N GLN A 90 5.94 -3.63 -12.26
CA GLN A 90 6.85 -4.73 -12.64
C GLN A 90 8.17 -4.71 -11.84
N LYS A 91 8.60 -3.54 -11.35
CA LYS A 91 9.77 -3.41 -10.47
C LYS A 91 9.48 -3.76 -9.03
N LEU A 92 8.21 -3.73 -8.62
CA LEU A 92 7.83 -4.17 -7.29
C LEU A 92 7.97 -5.70 -7.25
N ARG A 93 8.60 -6.19 -6.17
CA ARG A 93 8.78 -7.63 -5.96
C ARG A 93 7.51 -8.33 -5.47
N THR A 94 6.48 -7.56 -5.13
CA THR A 94 5.20 -8.04 -4.62
C THR A 94 4.07 -7.24 -5.22
N ARG A 95 2.89 -7.85 -5.29
CA ARG A 95 1.65 -7.16 -5.65
C ARG A 95 1.25 -6.15 -4.57
N PRO A 96 0.95 -4.89 -4.92
CA PRO A 96 0.48 -3.93 -3.92
C PRO A 96 -0.91 -4.28 -3.40
N PHE A 97 -1.07 -4.19 -2.08
CA PHE A 97 -2.37 -4.21 -1.42
C PHE A 97 -2.83 -2.80 -1.05
N ILE A 98 -4.11 -2.67 -0.70
CA ILE A 98 -4.74 -1.40 -0.34
C ILE A 98 -4.63 -1.19 1.18
N ARG A 99 -3.64 -0.39 1.57
CA ARG A 99 -3.42 0.00 2.96
C ARG A 99 -4.63 0.72 3.54
N ARG A 100 -4.88 0.51 4.84
CA ARG A 100 -5.84 1.34 5.60
C ARG A 100 -5.45 2.82 5.50
N GLU A 101 -4.15 3.09 5.55
CA GLU A 101 -3.62 4.45 5.42
C GLU A 101 -3.93 5.10 4.05
N TYR A 102 -4.04 4.32 2.96
CA TYR A 102 -4.47 4.87 1.66
C TYR A 102 -5.92 5.30 1.67
N ARG A 103 -6.80 4.48 2.28
CA ARG A 103 -8.22 4.81 2.45
C ARG A 103 -8.40 6.05 3.31
N GLN A 104 -7.70 6.11 4.45
CA GLN A 104 -7.76 7.25 5.35
C GLN A 104 -7.24 8.53 4.66
N ALA A 105 -6.06 8.48 4.05
CA ALA A 105 -5.48 9.64 3.38
C ALA A 105 -6.39 10.17 2.27
N LEU A 106 -6.95 9.29 1.44
CA LEU A 106 -7.89 9.72 0.39
C LEU A 106 -9.17 10.31 0.98
N SER A 107 -9.72 9.73 2.04
CA SER A 107 -10.89 10.27 2.75
C SER A 107 -10.63 11.69 3.26
N ASP A 108 -9.51 11.89 3.96
CA ASP A 108 -9.12 13.18 4.53
C ASP A 108 -8.90 14.24 3.44
N ILE A 109 -8.22 13.86 2.35
CA ILE A 109 -7.99 14.73 1.19
C ILE A 109 -9.32 15.13 0.55
N LEU A 110 -10.23 14.17 0.32
CA LEU A 110 -11.54 14.47 -0.27
C LEU A 110 -12.39 15.35 0.64
N GLN A 111 -12.32 15.14 1.96
CA GLN A 111 -12.99 16.01 2.92
C GLN A 111 -12.43 17.44 2.86
N ALA A 112 -11.11 17.62 2.83
CA ALA A 112 -10.48 18.93 2.68
C ALA A 112 -10.81 19.58 1.32
N VAL A 113 -10.83 18.81 0.23
CA VAL A 113 -11.23 19.28 -1.10
C VAL A 113 -12.67 19.84 -1.08
N ARG A 114 -13.59 19.18 -0.37
CA ARG A 114 -15.01 19.60 -0.27
C ARG A 114 -15.24 20.75 0.71
N THR A 115 -14.55 20.73 1.85
CA THR A 115 -14.83 21.64 2.98
C THR A 115 -13.91 22.86 2.98
N GLY A 116 -12.69 22.73 2.47
CA GLY A 116 -11.60 23.68 2.67
C GLY A 116 -10.94 23.56 4.04
N ASN A 117 -11.31 22.57 4.86
CA ASN A 117 -10.70 22.38 6.16
C ASN A 117 -9.25 21.87 6.00
N GLU A 118 -8.31 22.67 6.47
CA GLU A 118 -6.88 22.39 6.41
C GLU A 118 -6.39 21.58 7.62
N ASN A 119 -7.20 21.52 8.69
CA ASN A 119 -6.86 20.84 9.92
C ASN A 119 -7.22 19.36 9.82
N ILE A 120 -6.25 18.56 9.41
CA ILE A 120 -6.34 17.10 9.40
C ILE A 120 -5.51 16.57 10.57
N THR A 121 -6.15 15.88 11.50
CA THR A 121 -5.50 15.28 12.67
C THR A 121 -5.37 13.77 12.51
N VAL A 122 -4.41 13.19 13.21
CA VAL A 122 -4.33 11.74 13.40
C VAL A 122 -5.39 11.38 14.44
N GLY A 123 -6.32 10.48 14.10
CA GLY A 123 -7.29 9.97 15.08
C GLY A 123 -6.56 9.34 16.28
N ASP A 124 -7.07 9.59 17.49
CA ASP A 124 -6.50 9.11 18.77
C ASP A 124 -6.53 7.59 18.95
N GLN A 125 -7.10 6.87 17.98
CA GLN A 125 -7.27 5.44 18.02
C GLN A 125 -6.38 4.76 16.99
N ASP A 126 -5.26 4.21 17.44
CA ASP A 126 -4.98 2.82 17.08
C ASP A 126 -6.01 1.98 17.85
N GLU A 127 -7.27 1.91 17.36
CA GLU A 127 -8.21 0.97 17.96
C GLU A 127 -7.56 -0.42 17.87
N PRO A 128 -7.41 -1.15 18.99
CA PRO A 128 -7.22 -2.58 18.91
C PRO A 128 -8.44 -3.10 18.17
N GLU A 129 -8.20 -3.55 16.93
CA GLU A 129 -9.15 -4.15 16.00
C GLU A 129 -10.49 -4.51 16.67
N SER A 130 -11.45 -3.59 16.57
CA SER A 130 -12.78 -3.73 17.16
C SER A 130 -13.43 -4.99 16.57
N GLU A 131 -13.89 -5.85 17.48
CA GLU A 131 -14.69 -7.03 17.23
C GLU A 131 -16.09 -6.64 16.76
N GLU A 132 -16.23 -6.07 15.57
CA GLU A 132 -17.56 -5.86 14.99
C GLU A 132 -17.54 -6.22 13.50
N ASN A 133 -17.46 -7.52 13.24
CA ASN A 133 -18.46 -8.18 12.39
C ASN A 133 -18.56 -9.66 12.77
N LEU A 134 -19.73 -9.99 13.33
CA LEU A 134 -20.10 -11.24 13.97
C LEU A 134 -20.22 -12.40 12.98
N GLY A 135 -19.59 -13.50 13.35
CA GLY A 135 -19.99 -14.86 12.99
C GLY A 135 -19.81 -15.73 14.22
N ILE A 136 -20.79 -15.67 15.13
CA ILE A 136 -20.80 -16.41 16.40
C ILE A 136 -20.78 -17.91 16.09
N GLY A 137 -19.78 -18.60 16.63
CA GLY A 137 -19.78 -20.04 16.86
C GLY A 137 -19.09 -20.25 18.20
N GLU A 138 -19.88 -20.27 19.27
CA GLU A 138 -19.44 -20.60 20.62
C GLU A 138 -19.02 -22.08 20.66
N GLU A 139 -17.77 -22.35 21.06
CA GLU A 139 -17.42 -23.65 21.65
C GLU A 139 -16.85 -23.39 23.04
N GLU A 140 -17.68 -23.68 24.05
CA GLU A 140 -17.31 -23.81 25.45
C GLU A 140 -16.30 -24.94 25.62
N HIS A 141 -15.10 -24.63 26.14
CA HIS A 141 -14.29 -25.61 26.84
C HIS A 141 -14.14 -25.20 28.31
N THR A 142 -14.99 -25.82 29.13
CA THR A 142 -14.84 -25.94 30.57
C THR A 142 -13.65 -26.86 30.90
N ASP A 143 -12.56 -26.30 31.40
CA ASP A 143 -11.53 -27.05 32.13
C ASP A 143 -11.81 -26.93 33.64
N GLN A 144 -12.38 -27.98 34.23
CA GLN A 144 -12.44 -28.15 35.69
C GLN A 144 -11.27 -29.03 36.16
N MET A 145 -10.43 -28.42 36.99
CA MET A 145 -9.41 -29.10 37.81
C MET A 145 -10.05 -30.15 38.73
N SER A 146 -9.60 -31.39 38.61
CA SER A 146 -9.89 -32.47 39.55
C SER A 146 -8.93 -32.43 40.75
N LEU A 147 -9.48 -32.42 41.96
CA LEU A 147 -8.80 -32.73 43.23
C LEU A 147 -9.53 -33.89 43.93
N ASP A 148 -8.76 -34.65 44.69
CA ASP A 148 -8.93 -36.03 45.13
C ASP A 148 -10.00 -36.34 46.22
N THR A 149 -10.70 -37.48 46.02
CA THR A 149 -11.24 -38.57 46.93
C THR A 149 -11.89 -38.28 48.31
N PRO A 150 -12.49 -39.26 49.05
CA PRO A 150 -13.02 -40.61 48.73
C PRO A 150 -14.38 -41.00 49.39
N ALA A 151 -14.85 -42.22 49.05
CA ALA A 151 -15.55 -43.22 49.89
C ALA A 151 -17.05 -43.50 49.60
N GLY A 152 -17.37 -44.80 49.45
CA GLY A 152 -18.69 -45.33 49.86
C GLY A 152 -19.41 -46.32 48.95
N ALA A 153 -18.99 -47.60 48.99
CA ALA A 153 -19.83 -48.81 49.12
C ALA A 153 -21.01 -49.15 48.17
N LYS A 154 -20.89 -50.37 47.62
CA LYS A 154 -21.87 -51.49 47.55
C LYS A 154 -22.98 -51.53 46.47
N ARG A 155 -22.72 -52.47 45.53
CA ARG A 155 -23.48 -53.71 45.19
C ARG A 155 -24.91 -53.66 44.61
N PHE A 156 -25.08 -54.64 43.69
CA PHE A 156 -26.27 -55.32 43.14
C PHE A 156 -26.79 -54.77 41.81
N ARG A 157 -27.20 -55.56 40.79
CA ARG A 157 -27.07 -56.98 40.37
C ARG A 157 -28.04 -57.15 39.17
N GLU A 158 -27.61 -57.90 38.14
CA GLU A 158 -28.43 -58.61 37.10
C GLU A 158 -29.24 -57.74 36.12
N GLU A 159 -29.46 -58.07 34.84
CA GLU A 159 -29.31 -59.30 34.03
C GLU A 159 -29.39 -58.86 32.53
N MET A 160 -28.52 -59.36 31.63
CA MET A 160 -28.80 -60.37 30.57
C MET A 160 -29.80 -59.92 29.48
N LEU A 161 -29.63 -60.07 28.15
CA LEU A 161 -28.74 -60.73 27.18
C LEU A 161 -28.98 -59.98 25.83
N ASP A 162 -28.05 -59.70 24.92
CA ASP A 162 -27.11 -60.50 24.13
C ASP A 162 -27.66 -61.11 22.82
N VAL A 163 -26.76 -61.19 21.83
CA VAL A 163 -26.79 -61.88 20.51
C VAL A 163 -27.25 -60.99 19.32
N GLN A 164 -26.33 -60.36 18.56
CA GLN A 164 -25.50 -60.91 17.45
C GLN A 164 -26.34 -61.43 16.26
N ALA A 165 -26.00 -61.36 14.98
CA ALA A 165 -24.88 -60.87 14.18
C ALA A 165 -25.40 -60.93 12.72
N ASP A 166 -25.04 -59.97 11.85
CA ASP A 166 -24.07 -60.13 10.75
C ASP A 166 -24.59 -60.89 9.50
N VAL A 167 -23.95 -60.57 8.37
CA VAL A 167 -23.79 -61.38 7.16
C VAL A 167 -24.66 -61.03 5.94
N ARG A 168 -24.05 -60.16 5.13
CA ARG A 168 -23.71 -60.32 3.70
C ARG A 168 -24.79 -60.49 2.61
N GLU A 169 -24.55 -59.62 1.62
CA GLU A 169 -24.41 -59.89 0.18
C GLU A 169 -25.59 -60.45 -0.64
N ARG A 170 -26.03 -59.54 -1.53
CA ARG A 170 -26.01 -59.63 -3.00
C ARG A 170 -26.99 -60.56 -3.72
N LYS A 171 -27.49 -59.92 -4.79
CA LYS A 171 -27.61 -60.38 -6.19
C LYS A 171 -28.98 -60.90 -6.63
N LYS A 172 -29.53 -60.12 -7.59
CA LYS A 172 -29.97 -60.54 -8.94
C LYS A 172 -31.25 -61.40 -8.98
N GLN A 173 -32.18 -61.28 -9.92
CA GLN A 173 -32.33 -60.56 -11.19
C GLN A 173 -33.70 -60.98 -11.77
N ARG A 174 -34.20 -60.23 -12.77
CA ARG A 174 -35.11 -60.66 -13.87
C ARG A 174 -36.61 -60.78 -13.52
N LEU A 175 -37.57 -60.43 -14.39
CA LEU A 175 -37.61 -59.83 -15.74
C LEU A 175 -39.11 -59.64 -16.12
N GLN A 176 -39.32 -58.84 -17.18
CA GLN A 176 -40.46 -58.82 -18.13
C GLN A 176 -41.73 -58.06 -17.73
N ASP A 177 -42.44 -57.39 -18.64
CA ASP A 177 -42.18 -56.75 -19.95
C ASP A 177 -43.56 -56.29 -20.46
N THR A 178 -43.63 -55.10 -21.07
CA THR A 178 -44.54 -54.61 -22.14
C THR A 178 -44.40 -53.07 -22.11
N GLY A 179 -43.66 -52.38 -23.00
CA GLY A 179 -43.89 -52.17 -24.45
C GLY A 179 -45.06 -51.19 -24.63
N THR A 180 -45.02 -50.00 -25.26
CA THR A 180 -44.19 -49.27 -26.25
C THR A 180 -44.80 -47.84 -26.25
N THR A 181 -44.18 -46.67 -26.47
CA THR A 181 -43.40 -46.17 -27.63
C THR A 181 -42.93 -44.73 -27.30
N PHE A 182 -41.82 -44.32 -27.92
CA PHE A 182 -41.03 -43.10 -27.72
C PHE A 182 -41.70 -41.78 -28.14
N ASP A 183 -41.37 -40.67 -27.46
CA ASP A 183 -40.69 -39.50 -28.07
C ASP A 183 -40.16 -38.48 -27.02
N VAL A 184 -38.81 -38.45 -26.95
CA VAL A 184 -37.85 -37.36 -26.67
C VAL A 184 -38.11 -36.35 -25.54
N ASP A 185 -37.46 -36.61 -24.41
CA ASP A 185 -37.14 -35.65 -23.35
C ASP A 185 -36.12 -34.60 -23.80
N ASN A 186 -36.36 -33.35 -23.39
CA ASN A 186 -35.31 -32.39 -23.10
C ASN A 186 -35.70 -31.70 -21.77
N GLN A 187 -35.49 -32.41 -20.66
CA GLN A 187 -35.62 -31.85 -19.33
C GLN A 187 -34.24 -31.64 -18.72
N VAL A 188 -33.99 -30.37 -18.45
CA VAL A 188 -32.86 -29.80 -17.75
C VAL A 188 -32.84 -30.35 -16.32
N GLU A 189 -31.83 -31.15 -15.98
CA GLU A 189 -31.48 -31.40 -14.59
C GLU A 189 -30.91 -30.11 -14.01
N ASN A 190 -31.64 -29.55 -13.05
CA ASN A 190 -31.19 -28.47 -12.18
C ASN A 190 -30.01 -28.98 -11.34
N ILE A 191 -28.79 -28.65 -11.77
CA ILE A 191 -27.63 -28.70 -10.90
C ILE A 191 -27.73 -27.51 -9.95
N ASP A 192 -27.77 -27.87 -8.68
CA ASP A 192 -27.66 -27.04 -7.48
C ASP A 192 -26.70 -25.86 -7.70
N ARG A 193 -27.26 -24.65 -7.75
CA ARG A 193 -26.50 -23.41 -7.79
C ARG A 193 -26.00 -23.16 -6.37
N THR A 194 -24.76 -23.54 -6.12
CA THR A 194 -23.97 -22.94 -5.05
C THR A 194 -24.11 -21.43 -5.15
N ASP A 195 -24.47 -20.78 -4.05
CA ASP A 195 -24.55 -19.33 -3.93
C ASP A 195 -23.21 -18.69 -4.36
N GLU A 196 -23.09 -18.31 -5.64
CA GLU A 196 -22.10 -17.36 -6.12
C GLU A 196 -22.42 -16.01 -5.45
N GLN A 197 -21.90 -15.80 -4.25
CA GLN A 197 -21.83 -14.50 -3.63
C GLN A 197 -21.17 -13.56 -4.64
N ALA A 198 -21.93 -12.54 -5.07
CA ALA A 198 -21.42 -11.52 -5.96
C ALA A 198 -20.07 -11.01 -5.40
N PRO A 199 -19.01 -10.95 -6.22
CA PRO A 199 -17.70 -10.55 -5.73
C PRO A 199 -17.83 -9.20 -5.05
N ALA A 200 -17.23 -9.08 -3.85
CA ALA A 200 -17.27 -7.84 -3.10
C ALA A 200 -16.82 -6.69 -4.02
N GLU A 201 -17.58 -5.59 -4.03
CA GLU A 201 -17.24 -4.41 -4.81
C GLU A 201 -16.44 -3.43 -3.94
N TYR A 202 -15.27 -3.01 -4.41
CA TYR A 202 -14.50 -2.01 -3.70
C TYR A 202 -15.17 -0.63 -3.83
N PRO A 203 -15.45 0.07 -2.71
CA PRO A 203 -16.14 1.36 -2.76
C PRO A 203 -15.24 2.43 -3.40
N ASN A 204 -15.75 3.09 -4.44
CA ASN A 204 -15.03 4.15 -5.13
C ASN A 204 -15.51 5.55 -4.68
N PRO A 205 -14.67 6.32 -3.96
CA PRO A 205 -15.08 7.60 -3.38
C PRO A 205 -15.18 8.75 -4.39
N PHE A 206 -14.86 8.51 -5.66
CA PHE A 206 -15.03 9.48 -6.76
C PHE A 206 -16.34 9.30 -7.53
N GLN A 207 -17.11 8.23 -7.28
CA GLN A 207 -18.43 8.04 -7.86
C GLN A 207 -19.43 9.04 -7.26
N GLY A 208 -20.22 9.71 -8.10
CA GLY A 208 -21.28 10.64 -7.67
C GLY A 208 -20.81 11.93 -6.98
N VAL A 209 -19.50 12.15 -6.86
CA VAL A 209 -18.93 13.33 -6.19
C VAL A 209 -18.46 14.34 -7.24
N GLU A 210 -19.14 15.48 -7.30
CA GLU A 210 -18.67 16.66 -8.01
C GLU A 210 -18.56 17.81 -7.02
N SER A 211 -17.33 18.24 -6.75
CA SER A 211 -17.06 19.41 -5.93
C SER A 211 -15.89 20.15 -6.55
N THR A 212 -16.05 21.47 -6.71
CA THR A 212 -14.92 22.34 -7.02
C THR A 212 -13.92 22.28 -5.86
N PRO A 213 -12.64 21.97 -6.11
CA PRO A 213 -11.65 21.90 -5.04
C PRO A 213 -11.50 23.25 -4.32
N LYS A 214 -11.71 23.26 -3.01
CA LYS A 214 -11.50 24.46 -2.16
C LYS A 214 -10.04 24.68 -1.77
N VAL A 215 -9.21 23.66 -1.97
CA VAL A 215 -7.76 23.71 -1.80
C VAL A 215 -7.09 23.42 -3.13
N LYS A 216 -5.88 23.94 -3.31
CA LYS A 216 -5.15 23.86 -4.59
C LYS A 216 -4.47 22.50 -4.77
N GLY A 217 -4.06 21.87 -3.69
CA GLY A 217 -3.39 20.57 -3.77
C GLY A 217 -2.91 20.03 -2.44
N PHE A 218 -2.37 18.82 -2.51
CA PHE A 218 -1.78 18.10 -1.40
C PHE A 218 -0.39 17.57 -1.74
N ILE A 219 0.51 17.64 -0.76
CA ILE A 219 1.79 16.95 -0.77
C ILE A 219 1.73 15.80 0.20
N ILE A 220 1.75 14.58 -0.34
CA ILE A 220 1.89 13.35 0.42
C ILE A 220 3.37 13.09 0.65
N THR A 221 3.78 13.14 1.90
CA THR A 221 5.16 12.90 2.30
C THR A 221 5.26 11.91 3.46
N GLY A 222 6.48 11.65 3.92
CA GLY A 222 6.78 10.66 4.96
C GLY A 222 7.95 9.77 4.58
N HIS A 223 8.24 8.77 5.41
CA HIS A 223 9.40 7.91 5.26
C HIS A 223 9.47 7.20 3.87
N PRO A 224 10.65 7.04 3.26
CA PRO A 224 10.83 6.29 2.01
C PRO A 224 10.30 4.84 2.07
N GLY A 225 9.76 4.35 0.95
CA GLY A 225 9.29 2.97 0.86
C GLY A 225 7.95 2.69 1.55
N ILE A 226 7.27 3.69 2.12
CA ILE A 226 5.91 3.55 2.70
C ILE A 226 4.79 3.54 1.63
N GLY A 227 5.13 3.53 0.34
CA GLY A 227 4.16 3.37 -0.75
C GLY A 227 3.41 4.65 -1.17
N LYS A 228 4.03 5.83 -1.04
CA LYS A 228 3.44 7.09 -1.54
C LYS A 228 3.17 7.09 -3.05
N SER A 229 4.08 6.54 -3.86
CA SER A 229 3.86 6.43 -5.30
C SER A 229 2.73 5.44 -5.62
N ILE A 230 2.62 4.32 -4.86
CA ILE A 230 1.50 3.38 -4.97
C ILE A 230 0.17 4.06 -4.63
N PHE A 231 0.15 4.96 -3.64
CA PHE A 231 -1.02 5.76 -3.32
C PHE A 231 -1.49 6.62 -4.51
N LEU A 232 -0.57 7.20 -5.31
CA LEU A 232 -0.98 7.90 -6.53
C LEU A 232 -1.63 6.97 -7.54
N TYR A 233 -1.10 5.75 -7.73
CA TYR A 233 -1.73 4.78 -8.62
C TYR A 233 -3.09 4.29 -8.10
N TYR A 234 -3.24 4.14 -6.78
CA TYR A 234 -4.52 3.85 -6.13
C TYR A 234 -5.55 4.93 -6.44
N VAL A 235 -5.17 6.20 -6.34
CA VAL A 235 -6.03 7.34 -6.72
C VAL A 235 -6.29 7.33 -8.24
N LEU A 236 -5.29 7.06 -9.06
CA LEU A 236 -5.42 7.02 -10.52
C LEU A 236 -6.49 6.02 -10.94
N VAL A 237 -6.38 4.75 -10.53
CA VAL A 237 -7.32 3.70 -10.98
C VAL A 237 -8.74 3.98 -10.52
N LEU A 238 -8.93 4.47 -9.29
CA LEU A 238 -10.24 4.89 -8.79
C LEU A 238 -10.83 6.04 -9.60
N ARG A 239 -10.02 7.04 -9.97
CA ARG A 239 -10.49 8.15 -10.80
C ARG A 239 -10.85 7.69 -12.22
N LEU A 240 -10.06 6.80 -12.81
CA LEU A 240 -10.36 6.23 -14.13
C LEU A 240 -11.66 5.42 -14.10
N GLN A 241 -11.86 4.58 -13.07
CA GLN A 241 -13.13 3.87 -12.85
C GLN A 241 -14.32 4.82 -12.77
N ALA A 242 -14.16 5.97 -12.10
CA ALA A 242 -15.17 7.02 -12.05
C ALA A 242 -15.23 7.92 -13.32
N SER A 243 -14.55 7.55 -14.41
CA SER A 243 -14.42 8.34 -15.66
C SER A 243 -13.98 9.79 -15.44
N LYS A 244 -13.15 10.05 -14.43
CA LYS A 244 -12.68 11.39 -14.10
C LYS A 244 -11.36 11.69 -14.82
N PRO A 245 -11.24 12.84 -15.51
CA PRO A 245 -10.01 13.23 -16.18
C PRO A 245 -8.88 13.33 -15.16
N THR A 246 -7.71 12.81 -15.53
CA THR A 246 -6.57 12.70 -14.62
C THR A 246 -5.28 12.89 -15.40
N ILE A 247 -4.34 13.61 -14.81
CA ILE A 247 -3.01 13.85 -15.35
C ILE A 247 -2.02 13.10 -14.45
N LEU A 248 -1.04 12.42 -15.03
CA LEU A 248 0.04 11.74 -14.32
C LEU A 248 1.39 12.29 -14.79
N VAL A 249 2.22 12.74 -13.85
CA VAL A 249 3.56 13.26 -14.09
C VAL A 249 4.56 12.47 -13.27
N THR A 250 5.36 11.64 -13.96
CA THR A 250 6.40 10.80 -13.35
C THR A 250 7.80 11.10 -13.87
N HIS A 251 7.91 12.00 -14.85
CA HIS A 251 9.14 12.36 -15.54
C HIS A 251 9.14 13.86 -15.87
N PRO A 252 10.30 14.56 -15.87
CA PRO A 252 10.37 15.99 -16.14
C PRO A 252 9.88 16.38 -17.54
N ASP A 253 10.18 15.58 -18.56
CA ASP A 253 9.96 15.98 -19.97
C ASP A 253 8.60 15.60 -20.55
N LYS A 254 7.78 14.82 -19.82
CA LYS A 254 6.52 14.29 -20.35
C LYS A 254 5.40 14.26 -19.32
N VAL A 255 4.20 14.47 -19.82
CA VAL A 255 2.94 14.42 -19.07
C VAL A 255 2.03 13.37 -19.70
N THR A 256 1.44 12.51 -18.88
CA THR A 256 0.41 11.57 -19.32
C THR A 256 -0.97 12.12 -18.96
N VAL A 257 -1.87 12.25 -19.93
CA VAL A 257 -3.22 12.80 -19.71
C VAL A 257 -4.26 11.74 -20.06
N PHE A 258 -5.12 11.41 -19.12
CA PHE A 258 -6.23 10.48 -19.25
C PHE A 258 -7.54 11.27 -19.42
N LEU A 259 -8.17 11.11 -20.58
CA LEU A 259 -9.42 11.77 -20.96
C LEU A 259 -10.44 10.74 -21.43
N ARG A 260 -11.69 11.17 -21.64
CA ARG A 260 -12.78 10.34 -22.18
C ARG A 260 -12.43 9.63 -23.49
N HIS A 261 -11.57 10.24 -24.30
CA HIS A 261 -11.25 9.74 -25.65
C HIS A 261 -9.94 8.94 -25.71
N GLY A 262 -9.21 8.83 -24.60
CA GLY A 262 -8.00 8.03 -24.53
C GLY A 262 -7.00 8.54 -23.51
N VAL A 263 -5.80 7.95 -23.60
CA VAL A 263 -4.62 8.34 -22.85
C VAL A 263 -3.56 8.89 -23.80
N TYR A 264 -2.99 10.04 -23.44
CA TYR A 264 -2.06 10.80 -24.29
C TYR A 264 -0.77 11.07 -23.54
N SER A 265 0.35 11.08 -24.27
CA SER A 265 1.66 11.52 -23.83
C SER A 265 1.96 12.84 -24.52
N ILE A 266 2.26 13.87 -23.74
CA ILE A 266 2.54 15.22 -24.22
C ILE A 266 3.91 15.62 -23.67
N LEU A 267 4.72 16.31 -24.47
CA LEU A 267 5.96 16.89 -23.97
C LEU A 267 5.65 18.00 -22.97
N MET A 268 6.46 18.11 -21.91
CA MET A 268 6.26 19.14 -20.90
C MET A 268 6.33 20.56 -21.48
N THR A 269 7.14 20.76 -22.53
CA THR A 269 7.26 22.02 -23.27
C THR A 269 5.97 22.46 -23.94
N ASP A 270 5.14 21.51 -24.33
CA ASP A 270 3.92 21.76 -25.11
C ASP A 270 2.67 21.72 -24.21
N PHE A 271 2.84 21.43 -22.92
CA PHE A 271 1.74 21.16 -22.00
C PHE A 271 0.84 22.38 -21.80
N GLU A 272 1.40 23.59 -21.75
CA GLU A 272 0.64 24.83 -21.54
C GLU A 272 -0.43 25.06 -22.62
N GLU A 273 -0.09 24.69 -23.86
CA GLU A 273 -0.97 24.84 -25.01
C GLU A 273 -2.12 23.82 -25.02
N VAL A 274 -1.99 22.71 -24.27
CA VAL A 274 -3.03 21.69 -24.13
C VAL A 274 -3.95 21.96 -22.93
N ILE A 275 -3.55 22.80 -21.96
CA ILE A 275 -4.37 23.11 -20.78
C ILE A 275 -5.82 23.48 -21.12
N PRO A 276 -6.11 24.34 -22.13
CA PRO A 276 -7.48 24.70 -22.47
C PRO A 276 -8.33 23.51 -22.95
N ALA A 277 -7.69 22.45 -23.41
CA ALA A 277 -8.33 21.25 -23.92
C ALA A 277 -8.60 20.19 -22.83
N ILE A 278 -8.09 20.41 -21.61
CA ILE A 278 -8.25 19.48 -20.48
C ILE A 278 -9.35 20.02 -19.54
N PRO A 279 -10.34 19.19 -19.16
CA PRO A 279 -11.38 19.63 -18.23
C PRO A 279 -10.79 20.13 -16.91
N THR A 280 -11.31 21.24 -16.40
CA THR A 280 -10.86 21.86 -15.13
C THR A 280 -11.07 20.96 -13.90
N THR A 281 -11.92 19.92 -14.01
CA THR A 281 -12.11 18.87 -13.00
C THR A 281 -10.96 17.87 -12.92
N ALA A 282 -9.96 17.98 -13.80
CA ALA A 282 -8.81 17.11 -13.80
C ALA A 282 -7.99 17.25 -12.52
N TRP A 283 -7.48 16.12 -12.05
CA TRP A 283 -6.48 16.07 -10.98
C TRP A 283 -5.13 15.76 -11.59
N CYS A 284 -4.09 16.43 -11.12
CA CYS A 284 -2.70 16.19 -11.50
C CYS A 284 -2.00 15.39 -10.40
N LEU A 285 -1.67 14.14 -10.69
CA LEU A 285 -0.93 13.23 -9.84
C LEU A 285 0.55 13.34 -10.19
N VAL A 286 1.37 13.82 -9.25
CA VAL A 286 2.80 14.10 -9.49
C VAL A 286 3.65 13.22 -8.59
N ASP A 287 4.41 12.30 -9.17
CA ASP A 287 5.34 11.44 -8.44
C ASP A 287 6.74 12.04 -8.48
N THR A 288 7.07 12.89 -7.51
CA THR A 288 8.43 13.43 -7.41
C THR A 288 9.40 12.36 -6.93
N ASN A 289 10.45 12.16 -7.72
CA ASN A 289 11.41 11.07 -7.59
C ASN A 289 12.82 11.60 -7.91
N GLU A 290 13.78 10.70 -8.13
CA GLU A 290 15.17 11.10 -8.44
C GLU A 290 15.30 11.88 -9.76
N SER A 291 14.47 11.55 -10.76
CA SER A 291 14.46 12.22 -12.06
C SER A 291 13.57 13.47 -12.05
N LEU A 292 12.50 13.47 -11.26
CA LEU A 292 11.56 14.59 -11.12
C LEU A 292 11.72 15.22 -9.72
N GLU A 293 12.65 16.17 -9.61
CA GLU A 293 12.98 16.79 -8.31
C GLU A 293 11.84 17.63 -7.71
N THR A 294 10.94 18.21 -8.50
CA THR A 294 9.85 19.07 -8.01
C THR A 294 8.67 19.03 -8.98
N VAL A 295 7.50 19.53 -8.55
CA VAL A 295 6.38 19.80 -9.47
C VAL A 295 6.84 20.82 -10.53
N PRO A 296 6.73 20.49 -11.84
CA PRO A 296 7.12 21.39 -12.92
C PRO A 296 6.32 22.69 -12.93
N ALA A 297 6.95 23.79 -13.35
CA ALA A 297 6.30 25.10 -13.39
C ALA A 297 4.99 25.11 -14.22
N PRO A 298 4.96 24.51 -15.45
CA PRO A 298 3.72 24.40 -16.23
C PRO A 298 2.58 23.69 -15.49
N ILE A 299 2.90 22.73 -14.62
CA ILE A 299 1.91 22.00 -13.82
C ILE A 299 1.42 22.86 -12.66
N SER A 300 2.34 23.48 -11.93
CA SER A 300 2.01 24.30 -10.75
C SER A 300 1.15 25.53 -11.07
N GLY A 301 1.29 26.09 -12.28
CA GLY A 301 0.51 27.24 -12.76
C GLY A 301 -0.89 26.89 -13.29
N THR A 302 -1.22 25.62 -13.45
CA THR A 302 -2.54 25.19 -13.97
C THR A 302 -3.68 25.46 -12.98
N PRO A 303 -4.96 25.40 -13.40
CA PRO A 303 -6.09 25.41 -12.46
C PRO A 303 -6.35 24.06 -11.78
N PHE A 304 -5.71 22.97 -12.21
CA PHE A 304 -6.00 21.61 -11.73
C PHE A 304 -5.63 21.42 -10.25
N PHE A 305 -6.33 20.50 -9.58
CA PHE A 305 -5.95 20.06 -8.24
C PHE A 305 -4.69 19.21 -8.32
N ILE A 306 -3.67 19.50 -7.52
CA ILE A 306 -2.37 18.81 -7.57
C ILE A 306 -2.25 17.86 -6.37
N LEU A 307 -2.01 16.57 -6.62
CA LEU A 307 -1.65 15.59 -5.61
C LEU A 307 -0.24 15.09 -5.86
N GLN A 308 0.70 15.53 -5.04
CA GLN A 308 2.10 15.16 -5.15
C GLN A 308 2.44 14.02 -4.18
N ALA A 309 3.17 13.00 -4.63
CA ALA A 309 3.94 12.11 -3.75
C ALA A 309 5.40 12.57 -3.73
N ALA A 310 5.97 12.74 -2.53
CA ALA A 310 7.30 13.30 -2.36
C ALA A 310 8.06 12.70 -1.19
N LEU A 311 9.37 12.56 -1.35
CA LEU A 311 10.25 12.42 -0.18
C LEU A 311 10.29 13.74 0.61
N PRO A 312 10.55 13.69 1.93
CA PRO A 312 10.56 14.87 2.80
C PRO A 312 11.79 15.76 2.59
N LYS A 313 12.22 16.01 1.35
CA LYS A 313 13.38 16.85 1.02
C LYS A 313 12.93 18.23 0.59
N ARG A 314 13.71 19.24 0.96
CA ARG A 314 13.43 20.66 0.64
C ARG A 314 13.19 20.89 -0.85
N LYS A 315 14.03 20.32 -1.71
CA LYS A 315 13.89 20.43 -3.17
C LYS A 315 12.56 19.89 -3.71
N HIS A 316 12.02 18.83 -3.10
CA HIS A 316 10.73 18.25 -3.50
C HIS A 316 9.54 19.09 -3.06
N LEU A 317 9.65 19.81 -1.94
CA LEU A 317 8.52 20.54 -1.35
C LEU A 317 8.52 22.04 -1.67
N GLN A 318 9.62 22.59 -2.17
CA GLN A 318 9.82 24.04 -2.31
C GLN A 318 8.79 24.76 -3.21
N TRP A 319 8.15 24.06 -4.14
CA TRP A 319 7.15 24.66 -5.03
C TRP A 319 5.87 25.07 -4.26
N ALA A 320 5.57 24.42 -3.13
CA ALA A 320 4.45 24.79 -2.27
C ALA A 320 4.58 26.22 -1.73
N ASN A 321 5.82 26.68 -1.48
CA ASN A 321 6.06 28.05 -1.01
C ASN A 321 5.67 29.13 -2.05
N LYS A 322 5.47 28.74 -3.30
CA LYS A 322 5.10 29.63 -4.41
C LYS A 322 3.61 29.55 -4.75
N THR A 323 2.86 28.66 -4.09
CA THR A 323 1.47 28.34 -4.45
C THR A 323 0.59 28.34 -3.20
N ILE A 324 -0.43 29.20 -3.17
CA ILE A 324 -1.38 29.26 -2.05
C ILE A 324 -2.31 28.05 -2.09
N GLY A 325 -2.69 27.53 -0.92
CA GLY A 325 -3.66 26.44 -0.78
C GLY A 325 -3.09 25.05 -1.03
N ILE A 326 -1.77 24.87 -0.90
CA ILE A 326 -1.12 23.56 -0.89
C ILE A 326 -1.02 23.06 0.55
N LEU A 327 -1.64 21.92 0.82
CA LEU A 327 -1.60 21.27 2.13
C LEU A 327 -0.58 20.14 2.16
N GLN A 328 -0.04 19.85 3.34
CA GLN A 328 0.87 18.73 3.54
C GLN A 328 0.17 17.61 4.31
N TYR A 329 0.39 16.37 3.88
CA TYR A 329 -0.10 15.18 4.55
C TYR A 329 1.06 14.20 4.74
N VAL A 330 1.41 13.94 6.00
CA VAL A 330 2.43 12.95 6.36
C VAL A 330 1.76 11.59 6.54
N MET A 331 2.13 10.65 5.68
CA MET A 331 1.61 9.29 5.63
C MET A 331 2.22 8.43 6.74
N LYS A 332 1.40 7.63 7.43
CA LYS A 332 1.88 6.70 8.45
C LYS A 332 2.83 5.65 7.83
N PRO A 333 3.91 5.28 8.54
CA PRO A 333 4.72 4.12 8.17
C PRO A 333 3.92 2.83 8.15
N PHE A 334 4.50 1.75 7.62
CA PHE A 334 3.84 0.45 7.63
C PHE A 334 3.69 -0.07 9.07
N SER A 335 2.55 -0.69 9.40
CA SER A 335 2.48 -1.55 10.59
C SER A 335 3.08 -2.92 10.31
N LEU A 336 3.37 -3.71 11.35
CA LEU A 336 3.81 -5.09 11.17
C LEU A 336 2.74 -5.93 10.44
N SER A 337 1.45 -5.77 10.77
CA SER A 337 0.36 -6.47 10.08
C SER A 337 0.33 -6.10 8.59
N GLU A 338 0.55 -4.82 8.25
CA GLU A 338 0.65 -4.37 6.84
C GLU A 338 1.88 -4.95 6.13
N LEU A 339 3.01 -5.13 6.82
CA LEU A 339 4.19 -5.80 6.24
C LEU A 339 3.93 -7.28 5.97
N ILE A 340 3.17 -7.96 6.82
CA ILE A 340 2.80 -9.36 6.61
C ILE A 340 1.85 -9.48 5.42
N ILE A 341 0.82 -8.63 5.35
CA ILE A 341 -0.14 -8.64 4.23
C ILE A 341 0.57 -8.42 2.88
N GLY A 342 1.50 -7.47 2.82
CA GLY A 342 2.13 -7.10 1.55
C GLY A 342 3.29 -7.98 1.10
N TYR A 343 3.69 -8.96 1.90
CA TYR A 343 4.71 -9.94 1.54
C TYR A 343 4.00 -11.19 1.02
N GLU A 344 4.16 -11.46 -0.28
CA GLU A 344 3.69 -12.71 -0.88
C GLU A 344 4.74 -13.80 -0.62
N ASN A 345 4.38 -14.82 0.17
CA ASN A 345 5.20 -16.01 0.30
C ASN A 345 5.01 -16.88 -0.96
N PRO A 346 6.09 -17.20 -1.72
CA PRO A 346 5.98 -18.07 -2.89
C PRO A 346 5.44 -19.48 -2.57
N ILE A 347 5.52 -19.92 -1.31
CA ILE A 347 5.39 -21.33 -0.92
C ILE A 347 3.92 -21.79 -0.78
N SER A 348 2.94 -20.91 -0.59
CA SER A 348 1.56 -21.31 -0.23
C SER A 348 0.59 -21.49 -1.40
N SER A 349 0.99 -21.24 -2.65
CA SER A 349 0.09 -21.27 -3.82
C SER A 349 0.24 -22.53 -4.69
N SER A 350 0.32 -23.70 -4.04
CA SER A 350 0.34 -25.01 -4.70
C SER A 350 -1.05 -25.65 -4.79
N THR A 351 -2.04 -24.91 -5.29
CA THR A 351 -3.32 -25.49 -5.73
C THR A 351 -3.80 -24.85 -7.02
N SER A 352 -3.16 -25.21 -8.13
CA SER A 352 -3.80 -25.74 -9.36
C SER A 352 -2.85 -25.58 -10.56
N LEU A 353 -2.51 -26.73 -11.16
CA LEU A 353 -1.69 -26.87 -12.35
C LEU A 353 -2.56 -26.70 -13.60
N SER A 354 -2.74 -25.49 -14.13
CA SER A 354 -3.11 -25.35 -15.56
C SER A 354 -2.93 -23.97 -16.21
N ASP A 355 -3.09 -22.84 -15.53
CA ASP A 355 -3.34 -21.60 -16.29
C ASP A 355 -2.28 -20.52 -16.08
N PHE A 356 -1.38 -20.43 -17.08
CA PHE A 356 -0.62 -19.24 -17.51
C PHE A 356 -0.56 -18.06 -16.53
N ASP A 357 0.54 -17.93 -15.78
CA ASP A 357 0.91 -16.64 -15.18
C ASP A 357 2.31 -16.18 -15.66
N PRO A 358 2.38 -15.25 -16.63
CA PRO A 358 3.64 -14.65 -17.09
C PRO A 358 4.36 -13.83 -16.00
N ILE A 359 3.72 -13.58 -14.84
CA ILE A 359 4.30 -12.89 -13.69
C ILE A 359 5.18 -13.84 -12.85
N ARG A 360 5.04 -15.16 -12.99
CA ARG A 360 5.93 -16.15 -12.34
C ARG A 360 7.24 -16.37 -13.09
N ARG A 361 7.86 -15.30 -13.60
CA ARG A 361 9.25 -15.40 -14.08
C ARG A 361 10.19 -15.52 -12.88
N ASP A 362 10.50 -16.77 -12.56
CA ASP A 362 11.88 -17.24 -12.45
C ASP A 362 12.83 -16.24 -11.78
N ARG A 363 12.89 -16.29 -10.45
CA ARG A 363 14.00 -15.69 -9.71
C ARG A 363 14.45 -16.65 -8.65
N SER A 364 15.61 -17.23 -8.91
CA SER A 364 16.55 -17.89 -8.01
C SER A 364 16.88 -17.04 -6.77
N LEU A 365 15.90 -16.78 -5.91
CA LEU A 365 16.20 -16.48 -4.52
C LEU A 365 16.66 -17.80 -3.92
N ASP A 366 17.89 -17.80 -3.40
CA ASP A 366 18.32 -18.85 -2.49
C ASP A 366 17.23 -18.95 -1.41
N VAL A 367 16.70 -20.16 -1.17
CA VAL A 367 15.58 -20.40 -0.23
C VAL A 367 15.93 -19.89 1.18
N SER A 368 17.21 -19.67 1.45
CA SER A 368 17.78 -19.06 2.65
C SER A 368 17.51 -17.54 2.81
N GLU A 369 17.11 -16.80 1.76
CA GLU A 369 16.93 -15.34 1.79
C GLU A 369 15.47 -14.86 1.68
N THR A 370 14.50 -15.77 1.55
CA THR A 370 13.08 -15.37 1.56
C THR A 370 12.64 -14.97 2.98
N PRO A 371 12.00 -13.80 3.16
CA PRO A 371 11.51 -13.40 4.47
C PRO A 371 10.38 -14.32 4.96
N SER A 372 10.26 -14.45 6.28
CA SER A 372 9.14 -15.11 6.98
C SER A 372 8.45 -14.10 7.90
N GLU A 373 7.26 -14.40 8.42
CA GLU A 373 6.59 -13.52 9.39
C GLU A 373 7.47 -13.25 10.62
N LYS A 374 8.15 -14.27 11.15
CA LYS A 374 9.12 -14.10 12.26
C LYS A 374 10.26 -13.16 11.88
N SER A 375 10.81 -13.30 10.67
CA SER A 375 11.94 -12.47 10.26
C SER A 375 11.51 -11.03 9.96
N LEU A 376 10.29 -10.82 9.45
CA LEU A 376 9.65 -9.51 9.32
C LEU A 376 9.35 -8.88 10.69
N GLN A 377 8.89 -9.65 11.67
CA GLN A 377 8.70 -9.18 13.04
C GLN A 377 10.03 -8.72 13.64
N GLU A 378 11.10 -9.49 13.46
CA GLU A 378 12.41 -9.13 13.98
C GLU A 378 12.98 -7.88 13.28
N TYR A 379 12.85 -7.81 11.96
CA TYR A 379 13.16 -6.59 11.20
C TYR A 379 12.40 -5.37 11.75
N TYR A 380 11.08 -5.50 11.95
CA TYR A 380 10.22 -4.40 12.40
C TYR A 380 10.58 -3.92 13.80
N ARG A 381 11.01 -4.82 14.69
CA ARG A 381 11.48 -4.46 16.04
C ARG A 381 12.80 -3.69 16.01
N GLN A 382 13.67 -4.02 15.07
CA GLN A 382 15.02 -3.49 15.03
C GLN A 382 15.18 -2.27 14.13
N TYR A 383 14.39 -2.13 13.07
CA TYR A 383 14.63 -1.16 12.00
C TYR A 383 13.40 -0.36 11.60
N THR A 384 13.60 0.54 10.63
CA THR A 384 12.54 1.43 10.16
C THR A 384 11.41 0.65 9.47
N PRO A 385 10.13 0.93 9.79
CA PRO A 385 8.96 0.28 9.18
C PRO A 385 8.72 0.66 7.71
N SER A 386 9.60 0.18 6.83
CA SER A 386 9.58 0.39 5.38
C SER A 386 9.42 -0.94 4.65
N ALA A 387 8.31 -1.13 3.93
CA ALA A 387 8.07 -2.36 3.16
C ALA A 387 9.19 -2.65 2.14
N ARG A 388 9.70 -1.60 1.48
CA ARG A 388 10.82 -1.72 0.52
C ARG A 388 12.03 -2.40 1.14
N PHE A 389 12.42 -1.99 2.34
CA PHE A 389 13.62 -2.50 2.99
C PHE A 389 13.34 -3.80 3.76
N ALA A 390 12.17 -3.93 4.38
CA ALA A 390 11.74 -5.16 5.05
C ALA A 390 11.79 -6.34 4.09
N TYR A 391 11.18 -6.24 2.90
CA TYR A 391 11.14 -7.35 1.94
C TYR A 391 12.48 -7.64 1.27
N GLN A 392 13.42 -6.70 1.33
CA GLN A 392 14.76 -6.88 0.79
C GLN A 392 15.72 -7.50 1.81
N HIS A 393 15.50 -7.27 3.10
CA HIS A 393 16.51 -7.51 4.13
C HIS A 393 16.04 -8.42 5.28
N ALA A 394 14.73 -8.60 5.48
CA ALA A 394 14.23 -9.40 6.58
C ALA A 394 14.63 -10.88 6.49
N GLY A 395 14.92 -11.41 5.30
CA GLY A 395 15.43 -12.78 5.15
C GLY A 395 16.91 -12.94 5.56
N ASN A 396 17.68 -11.85 5.65
CA ASN A 396 19.10 -11.88 6.04
C ASN A 396 19.43 -10.65 6.89
N LEU A 397 18.96 -10.67 8.14
CA LEU A 397 19.13 -9.55 9.07
C LEU A 397 20.60 -9.25 9.34
N ASP A 398 21.46 -10.25 9.51
CA ASP A 398 22.88 -10.04 9.87
C ASP A 398 23.61 -9.18 8.84
N LYS A 399 23.40 -9.47 7.55
CA LYS A 399 23.95 -8.67 6.45
C LYS A 399 23.44 -7.23 6.51
N TYR A 400 22.15 -7.05 6.81
CA TYR A 400 21.55 -5.72 6.94
C TYR A 400 22.05 -4.97 8.17
N THR A 401 22.20 -5.63 9.32
CA THR A 401 22.79 -5.09 10.55
C THR A 401 24.19 -4.53 10.28
N ASN A 402 25.03 -5.28 9.55
CA ASN A 402 26.37 -4.84 9.20
C ASN A 402 26.35 -3.61 8.28
N PHE A 403 25.43 -3.58 7.31
CA PHE A 403 25.23 -2.41 6.48
C PHE A 403 24.80 -1.18 7.29
N VAL A 404 23.78 -1.32 8.16
CA VAL A 404 23.32 -0.21 9.02
C VAL A 404 24.44 0.26 9.96
N ARG A 405 25.23 -0.65 10.52
CA ARG A 405 26.40 -0.31 11.33
C ARG A 405 27.43 0.52 10.55
N SER A 406 27.66 0.20 9.28
CA SER A 406 28.57 0.99 8.44
C SER A 406 28.10 2.44 8.23
N LEU A 407 26.78 2.70 8.31
CA LEU A 407 26.24 4.06 8.22
C LEU A 407 26.51 4.88 9.48
N PHE A 408 26.62 4.25 10.67
CA PHE A 408 26.93 4.96 11.91
C PHE A 408 28.33 5.56 11.92
N GLY A 409 29.30 4.95 11.22
CA GLY A 409 30.63 5.54 11.05
C GLY A 409 30.62 6.91 10.35
N GLN A 410 29.52 7.27 9.70
CA GLN A 410 29.34 8.56 9.01
C GLN A 410 28.47 9.55 9.81
N LEU A 411 28.04 9.17 11.01
CA LEU A 411 27.09 9.90 11.85
C LEU A 411 27.85 10.71 12.92
N THR A 412 27.76 12.03 12.84
CA THR A 412 28.25 12.94 13.88
C THR A 412 27.08 13.58 14.61
N VAL A 413 27.30 14.07 15.84
CA VAL A 413 26.28 14.79 16.63
C VAL A 413 25.70 15.97 15.84
N ASP A 414 26.56 16.81 15.25
CA ASP A 414 26.16 17.95 14.41
C ASP A 414 25.29 17.51 13.20
N ARG A 415 25.63 16.38 12.57
CA ARG A 415 24.84 15.84 11.46
C ARG A 415 23.47 15.37 11.92
N MET A 416 23.39 14.72 13.08
CA MET A 416 22.13 14.26 13.65
C MET A 416 21.24 15.44 14.06
N GLU A 417 21.82 16.50 14.64
CA GLU A 417 21.10 17.74 14.95
C GLU A 417 20.53 18.39 13.68
N LYS A 418 21.30 18.47 12.60
CA LYS A 418 20.81 18.98 11.30
C LYS A 418 19.69 18.13 10.70
N LEU A 419 19.78 16.81 10.84
CA LEU A 419 18.79 15.87 10.30
C LEU A 419 17.47 15.87 11.07
N VAL A 420 17.48 16.22 12.35
CA VAL A 420 16.27 16.20 13.18
C VAL A 420 15.70 17.59 13.41
N GLY A 421 16.55 18.63 13.35
CA GLY A 421 16.16 20.02 13.57
C GLY A 421 15.54 20.74 12.38
N ALA A 422 15.60 20.19 11.17
CA ALA A 422 15.16 20.88 9.95
C ALA A 422 14.15 20.06 9.13
N PHE A 423 12.90 20.54 9.05
CA PHE A 423 11.92 20.05 8.08
C PHE A 423 11.45 21.20 7.16
N PRO A 424 11.35 21.01 5.83
CA PRO A 424 11.78 19.82 5.07
C PRO A 424 13.30 19.64 5.06
N LEU A 425 13.74 18.39 4.91
CA LEU A 425 15.14 18.01 5.09
C LEU A 425 16.01 18.56 3.96
N ASN A 426 17.15 19.16 4.34
CA ASN A 426 18.21 19.52 3.40
C ASN A 426 19.35 18.51 3.57
N VAL A 427 19.28 17.41 2.83
CA VAL A 427 20.20 16.27 2.97
C VAL A 427 21.02 16.06 1.71
N ASP A 428 22.30 15.75 1.92
CA ASP A 428 23.18 15.19 0.92
C ASP A 428 22.94 13.67 0.79
N SER A 429 23.60 13.02 -0.17
CA SER A 429 23.41 11.58 -0.43
C SER A 429 23.62 10.70 0.80
N ALA A 430 24.62 11.00 1.64
CA ALA A 430 24.84 10.24 2.87
C ALA A 430 23.80 10.55 3.97
N GLY A 431 23.31 11.79 4.06
CA GLY A 431 22.18 12.14 4.92
C GLY A 431 20.88 11.44 4.51
N GLU A 432 20.70 11.17 3.22
CA GLU A 432 19.58 10.36 2.72
C GLU A 432 19.66 8.91 3.21
N GLN A 433 20.83 8.27 3.14
CA GLN A 433 20.98 6.90 3.65
C GLN A 433 20.65 6.82 5.14
N ILE A 434 21.09 7.80 5.94
CA ILE A 434 20.75 7.89 7.36
C ILE A 434 19.23 8.07 7.54
N LEU A 435 18.60 8.96 6.77
CA LEU A 435 17.15 9.15 6.78
C LEU A 435 16.39 7.86 6.43
N TYR A 436 16.92 7.06 5.51
CA TYR A 436 16.25 5.86 4.99
C TYR A 436 16.34 4.69 5.96
N HIS A 437 17.46 4.57 6.70
CA HIS A 437 17.77 3.37 7.46
C HIS A 437 17.76 3.56 8.98
N ILE A 438 17.89 4.79 9.48
CA ILE A 438 18.05 5.09 10.91
C ILE A 438 16.89 5.92 11.46
N LEU A 439 16.38 6.86 10.67
CA LEU A 439 15.32 7.78 11.08
C LEU A 439 13.96 7.35 10.55
N THR A 440 12.91 7.66 11.32
CA THR A 440 11.51 7.58 10.90
C THR A 440 10.94 8.98 10.81
N VAL A 441 10.15 9.23 9.76
CA VAL A 441 9.31 10.41 9.63
C VAL A 441 7.86 9.97 9.80
N THR A 442 7.22 10.42 10.87
CA THR A 442 5.86 10.04 11.26
C THR A 442 5.06 11.27 11.72
N VAL A 443 3.90 11.06 12.33
CA VAL A 443 3.06 12.09 12.96
C VAL A 443 2.74 11.64 14.38
N GLU A 444 2.57 12.58 15.29
CA GLU A 444 2.12 12.30 16.65
C GLU A 444 0.65 11.87 16.68
N ALA A 445 0.30 10.93 17.57
CA ALA A 445 -1.10 10.56 17.81
C ALA A 445 -1.87 11.79 18.33
N GLY A 446 -3.07 12.03 17.80
CA GLY A 446 -3.83 13.27 18.05
C GLY A 446 -3.25 14.53 17.40
N GLY A 447 -2.05 14.44 16.80
CA GLY A 447 -1.34 15.55 16.17
C GLY A 447 -1.83 15.88 14.77
N GLN A 448 -1.38 17.01 14.22
CA GLN A 448 -1.71 17.44 12.85
C GLN A 448 -0.89 16.67 11.80
N ARG A 449 -1.55 16.16 10.75
CA ARG A 449 -0.92 15.46 9.62
C ARG A 449 0.06 16.33 8.83
N SER A 450 -0.03 17.64 8.94
CA SER A 450 0.89 18.59 8.32
C SER A 450 2.21 18.76 9.09
N VAL A 451 2.28 18.30 10.34
CA VAL A 451 3.43 18.47 11.23
C VAL A 451 4.17 17.14 11.41
N PRO A 452 5.26 16.91 10.67
CA PRO A 452 6.04 15.68 10.80
C PRO A 452 6.83 15.65 12.10
N LYS A 453 6.90 14.46 12.70
CA LYS A 453 7.81 14.10 13.78
C LYS A 453 8.93 13.23 13.22
N ILE A 454 10.18 13.62 13.46
CA ILE A 454 11.37 12.85 13.08
C ILE A 454 11.98 12.26 14.34
N ASP A 455 12.18 10.94 14.36
CA ASP A 455 12.76 10.22 15.50
C ASP A 455 13.60 9.03 15.01
N ILE A 456 14.43 8.45 15.90
CA ILE A 456 15.09 7.17 15.64
C ILE A 456 14.04 6.05 15.65
N SER A 457 14.09 5.21 14.63
CA SER A 457 13.01 4.25 14.34
C SER A 457 12.78 3.18 15.39
N SER A 458 13.80 2.82 16.18
CA SER A 458 13.69 1.74 17.16
C SER A 458 14.61 1.95 18.35
N HIS A 459 14.30 1.27 19.46
CA HIS A 459 15.21 1.19 20.60
C HIS A 459 16.55 0.53 20.22
N HIS A 460 16.53 -0.48 19.35
CA HIS A 460 17.74 -1.14 18.87
C HIS A 460 18.69 -0.16 18.16
N LEU A 461 18.17 0.65 17.24
CA LEU A 461 18.96 1.68 16.57
C LEU A 461 19.46 2.75 17.53
N ARG A 462 18.66 3.13 18.54
CA ARG A 462 19.11 4.04 19.61
C ARG A 462 20.30 3.47 20.36
N GLN A 463 20.25 2.19 20.74
CA GLN A 463 21.37 1.53 21.43
C GLN A 463 22.63 1.49 20.55
N LEU A 464 22.50 1.11 19.27
CA LEU A 464 23.64 1.13 18.35
C LEU A 464 24.25 2.53 18.19
N ILE A 465 23.43 3.59 18.17
CA ILE A 465 23.93 4.97 18.15
C ILE A 465 24.67 5.31 19.44
N ILE A 466 24.14 4.93 20.60
CA ILE A 466 24.79 5.18 21.91
C ILE A 466 26.13 4.45 21.97
N GLU A 467 26.19 3.18 21.59
CA GLU A 467 27.42 2.37 21.57
C GLU A 467 28.51 2.97 20.67
N GLN A 468 28.12 3.58 19.55
CA GLN A 468 29.05 4.20 18.60
C GLN A 468 29.48 5.62 19.03
N LEU A 469 28.59 6.38 19.67
CA LEU A 469 28.87 7.74 20.11
C LEU A 469 29.55 7.81 21.48
N GLN A 470 29.53 6.75 22.29
CA GLN A 470 30.39 6.65 23.47
C GLN A 470 31.83 6.39 23.00
N PRO A 471 32.78 7.32 23.21
CA PRO A 471 34.19 6.99 23.02
C PRO A 471 34.54 5.86 23.97
N SER A 472 35.48 5.03 23.55
CA SER A 472 36.18 4.05 24.37
C SER A 472 36.69 4.67 25.69
N TYR A 473 35.90 4.64 26.75
CA TYR A 473 36.32 4.93 28.13
C TYR A 473 37.20 3.80 28.72
N ALA A 474 37.85 3.00 27.88
CA ALA A 474 38.65 1.86 28.30
C ALA A 474 40.16 2.16 28.42
N SER A 475 40.59 3.42 28.39
CA SER A 475 42.01 3.77 28.59
C SER A 475 42.27 4.96 29.52
N VAL A 476 41.42 5.22 30.52
CA VAL A 476 41.83 6.02 31.69
C VAL A 476 41.29 5.39 32.96
N GLY A 477 42.21 5.18 33.91
CA GLY A 477 42.11 4.46 35.19
C GLY A 477 40.76 4.42 35.91
N ALA A 478 40.55 3.25 36.52
CA ALA A 478 39.57 2.90 37.54
C ALA A 478 39.08 4.07 38.42
N THR A 479 37.76 4.26 38.51
CA THR A 479 36.96 4.06 39.74
C THR A 479 35.48 4.37 39.53
N ALA A 480 34.65 3.56 40.17
CA ALA A 480 33.23 3.70 40.51
C ALA A 480 32.13 3.25 39.51
N PRO A 481 31.08 2.55 40.00
CA PRO A 481 30.04 1.93 39.18
C PRO A 481 28.82 2.84 39.05
N ALA A 482 28.26 2.96 37.85
CA ALA A 482 26.90 3.45 37.68
C ALA A 482 26.21 2.65 36.57
N ARG A 483 25.40 1.68 37.00
CA ARG A 483 24.30 1.13 36.20
C ARG A 483 23.36 2.30 35.86
N CYS A 484 23.50 2.90 34.69
CA CYS A 484 22.50 3.83 34.21
C CYS A 484 21.42 3.01 33.48
N CYS A 485 20.29 2.78 34.16
CA CYS A 485 19.07 2.33 33.52
C CYS A 485 18.57 3.49 32.65
N VAL A 486 18.79 3.42 31.35
CA VAL A 486 18.41 4.48 30.40
C VAL A 486 17.02 4.15 29.84
N LEU A 487 15.99 4.45 30.63
CA LEU A 487 14.60 4.47 30.18
C LEU A 487 14.27 5.86 29.62
N GLY A 488 13.89 5.91 28.35
CA GLY A 488 13.11 7.01 27.77
C GLY A 488 13.83 8.36 27.64
N PHE A 489 14.79 8.48 26.72
CA PHE A 489 15.28 9.80 26.29
C PHE A 489 14.65 10.25 24.99
N ASN A 490 14.24 11.52 24.95
CA ASN A 490 13.94 12.24 23.72
C ASN A 490 15.24 12.47 22.95
N LEU A 491 15.20 12.50 21.61
CA LEU A 491 16.41 12.64 20.78
C LEU A 491 17.26 13.86 21.16
N ARG A 492 16.58 14.96 21.55
CA ARG A 492 17.23 16.18 22.04
C ARG A 492 17.99 15.97 23.35
N GLU A 493 17.51 15.12 24.23
CA GLU A 493 18.20 14.82 25.49
C GLU A 493 19.38 13.88 25.26
N LEU A 494 19.25 12.91 24.35
CA LEU A 494 20.34 12.02 23.96
C LEU A 494 21.51 12.80 23.34
N LEU A 495 21.22 13.80 22.50
CA LEU A 495 22.19 14.76 21.96
C LEU A 495 22.75 15.68 23.06
N ALA A 496 21.92 16.16 23.99
CA ALA A 496 22.39 16.97 25.12
C ALA A 496 23.33 16.22 26.07
N THR A 497 23.13 14.92 26.29
CA THR A 497 24.07 14.08 27.03
C THR A 497 25.38 13.88 26.28
N ALA A 498 25.35 13.67 24.96
CA ALA A 498 26.55 13.49 24.15
C ALA A 498 27.43 14.76 24.10
N VAL A 499 26.81 15.95 24.03
CA VAL A 499 27.52 17.25 24.04
C VAL A 499 28.11 17.59 25.40
N ARG A 500 27.50 17.15 26.51
CA ARG A 500 28.06 17.38 27.87
C ARG A 500 29.26 16.48 28.19
N SER A 501 29.50 15.45 27.38
CA SER A 501 30.63 14.51 27.51
C SER A 501 31.77 14.75 26.50
N GLY A 502 31.68 15.81 25.68
CA GLY A 502 32.70 16.20 24.70
C GLY A 502 33.67 17.26 25.21
#